data_AF-A0A966N0E5-F1
#
_entry.id   AF-A0A966N0E5-F1
#
_cell.length_a   1.000
_cell.length_b   1.000
_cell.length_c   1.000
_cell.angle_alpha   90.00
_cell.angle_beta   90.00
_cell.angle_gamma   90.00
#
_symmetry.space_group_name_H-M   'P 1'
#
loop_
_entity.id
_entity.type
_entity.pdbx_description
1 polymer ?
#
loop_
_entity_poly.entity_id
_entity_poly.type
_entity_poly.pdbx_seq_one_letter_code
_entity_poly.pdbx_strand_id
1 'polypeptide(L)' 'HSRDAFQAELTKARYGAITTEIAPLREFYYAEDYHQQYLGKNPNGYCGLGGTGVSCPVGIAKSDT' A
#
# COMPACT_ATOMS: atom_id res chain seq x y z
N HIS A 1 11.50 -7.53 -4.39
CA HIS A 1 11.06 -8.87 -3.94
C HIS A 1 9.59 -8.92 -3.53
N SER A 2 9.10 -8.07 -2.62
CA SER A 2 7.68 -8.07 -2.20
C SER A 2 6.69 -7.77 -3.33
N ARG A 3 6.94 -6.75 -4.16
CA ARG A 3 6.11 -6.39 -5.32
C ARG A 3 5.84 -7.60 -6.22
N ASP A 4 6.91 -8.26 -6.64
CA ASP A 4 6.83 -9.35 -7.62
C ASP A 4 6.10 -10.57 -7.03
N ALA A 5 6.29 -10.83 -5.73
CA ALA A 5 5.56 -11.88 -5.05
C ALA A 5 4.07 -11.55 -4.86
N PHE A 6 3.74 -10.30 -4.57
CA PHE A 6 2.34 -9.86 -4.49
C PHE A 6 1.65 -9.85 -5.86
N GLN A 7 2.39 -9.57 -6.94
CA GLN A 7 1.88 -9.66 -8.31
C GLN A 7 1.35 -11.05 -8.63
N ALA A 8 2.04 -12.10 -8.18
CA ALA A 8 1.60 -13.47 -8.41
C ALA A 8 0.21 -13.72 -7.81
N GLU A 9 -0.05 -13.22 -6.60
CA GLU A 9 -1.35 -13.36 -5.95
C GLU A 9 -2.44 -12.50 -6.59
N LEU A 10 -2.10 -11.28 -7.03
CA LEU A 10 -3.03 -10.43 -7.77
C LEU A 10 -3.45 -11.05 -9.11
N THR A 11 -2.52 -11.68 -9.82
CA THR A 11 -2.80 -12.40 -11.06
C THR A 11 -3.75 -13.58 -10.80
N LYS A 12 -3.56 -14.35 -9.71
CA LYS A 12 -4.48 -15.44 -9.31
C LYS A 12 -5.89 -14.90 -9.02
N ALA A 13 -5.97 -13.72 -8.41
CA ALA A 13 -7.21 -13.00 -8.15
C ALA A 13 -7.78 -12.26 -9.38
N ARG A 14 -7.18 -12.44 -10.57
CA ARG A 14 -7.60 -11.85 -11.85
C ARG A 14 -7.51 -10.33 -11.91
N TYR A 15 -6.69 -9.72 -11.06
CA TYR A 15 -6.28 -8.33 -11.24
C TYR A 15 -5.23 -8.21 -12.34
N GLY A 16 -5.05 -6.98 -12.84
CA GLY A 16 -4.01 -6.66 -13.81
C GLY A 16 -2.61 -6.55 -13.19
N ALA A 17 -1.68 -6.01 -13.98
CA ALA A 17 -0.35 -5.67 -13.51
C ALA A 17 -0.41 -4.61 -12.39
N ILE A 18 0.46 -4.76 -11.39
CA ILE A 18 0.67 -3.79 -10.31
C ILE A 18 1.11 -2.46 -10.93
N THR A 19 0.46 -1.38 -10.48
CA THR A 19 0.75 -0.01 -10.87
C THR A 19 1.60 0.75 -9.84
N THR A 20 2.03 0.09 -8.77
CA THR A 20 2.88 0.69 -7.72
C THR A 20 4.22 1.16 -8.30
N GLU A 21 4.52 2.45 -8.11
CA GLU A 21 5.82 3.04 -8.41
C GLU A 21 6.80 2.82 -7.24
N ILE A 22 8.05 2.46 -7.56
CA ILE A 22 9.13 2.31 -6.59
C ILE A 22 10.28 3.21 -7.02
N ALA A 23 10.49 4.29 -6.27
CA ALA A 23 11.53 5.27 -6.55
C ALA A 23 12.14 5.80 -5.25
N PRO A 24 13.40 6.30 -5.27
CA PRO A 24 13.98 7.01 -4.15
C PRO A 24 13.16 8.26 -3.78
N LEU A 25 13.01 8.54 -2.48
CA LEU A 25 12.37 9.77 -2.02
C LEU A 25 13.19 10.98 -2.48
N ARG A 26 12.53 11.95 -3.11
CA ARG A 26 13.15 13.23 -3.53
C ARG A 26 12.92 14.30 -2.47
N GLU A 27 11.66 14.66 -2.28
CA GLU A 27 11.20 15.70 -1.37
C GLU A 27 9.90 15.22 -0.72
N PHE A 28 9.64 15.65 0.52
CA PHE A 28 8.41 15.35 1.24
C PHE A 28 7.80 16.65 1.75
N TYR A 29 6.54 16.89 1.38
CA TYR A 29 5.78 18.07 1.77
C TYR A 29 4.67 17.63 2.72
N TYR A 30 4.55 18.31 3.85
CA TYR A 30 3.41 18.10 4.74
C TYR A 30 2.13 18.56 4.06
N ALA A 31 1.09 17.72 4.12
CA ALA A 31 -0.28 18.17 3.87
C ALA A 31 -0.75 19.09 5.01
N GLU A 32 -1.79 19.87 4.76
CA GLU A 32 -2.39 20.81 5.70
C GLU A 32 -2.77 20.15 7.03
N ASP A 33 -2.77 20.92 8.13
CA ASP A 33 -3.01 20.42 9.50
C ASP A 33 -4.32 19.63 9.67
N TYR A 34 -5.33 19.95 8.84
CA TYR A 34 -6.60 19.23 8.80
C TYR A 34 -6.42 17.75 8.39
N HIS A 35 -5.50 17.45 7.48
CA HIS A 35 -5.23 16.09 7.02
C HIS A 35 -4.47 15.26 8.06
N GLN A 36 -3.72 15.93 8.94
CA GLN A 36 -2.93 15.26 9.97
C GLN A 36 -3.84 14.58 11.00
N GLN A 37 -3.66 13.26 11.15
CA GLN A 37 -4.47 12.41 12.02
C GLN A 37 -5.98 12.55 11.77
N TYR A 38 -6.41 12.80 10.52
CA TYR A 38 -7.81 13.05 10.18
C TYR A 38 -8.78 11.99 10.75
N LEU A 39 -8.50 10.70 10.53
CA LEU A 39 -9.34 9.61 11.04
C LEU A 39 -9.26 9.42 12.57
N GLY A 40 -8.16 9.85 13.19
CA GLY A 40 -8.05 9.89 14.66
C GLY A 40 -8.91 11.01 15.27
N LYS A 41 -9.02 12.15 14.57
CA LYS A 41 -9.88 13.28 14.95
C LYS A 41 -11.35 13.05 14.58
N ASN A 42 -11.61 12.25 13.54
CA ASN A 42 -12.94 11.95 13.00
C ASN A 42 -13.13 10.42 12.94
N PRO A 43 -13.57 9.76 14.02
CA PRO A 43 -13.66 8.30 14.08
C PRO A 43 -14.58 7.67 13.03
N ASN A 44 -15.61 8.41 12.60
CA ASN A 44 -16.52 8.02 11.52
C ASN A 44 -16.18 8.73 10.19
N GLY A 45 -14.97 9.26 10.08
CA GLY A 45 -14.48 9.94 8.89
C GLY A 45 -14.34 8.98 7.71
N TYR A 46 -14.46 9.52 6.51
CA TYR A 46 -14.37 8.71 5.30
C TYR A 46 -12.91 8.33 5.02
N CYS A 47 -12.64 7.03 4.92
CA CYS A 47 -11.34 6.47 4.54
C CYS A 47 -11.30 6.05 3.07
N GLY A 48 -12.40 5.49 2.54
CA GLY A 48 -12.50 5.09 1.13
C GLY A 48 -11.66 3.86 0.73
N LEU A 49 -11.03 3.17 1.67
CA LEU A 49 -10.25 1.97 1.39
C LEU A 49 -11.14 0.73 1.27
N GLY A 50 -11.06 0.03 0.14
CA GLY A 50 -11.64 -1.30 -0.07
C GLY A 50 -10.61 -2.44 -0.06
N GLY A 51 -9.36 -2.14 -0.43
CA GLY A 51 -8.30 -3.16 -0.59
C GLY A 51 -8.57 -4.12 -1.76
N THR A 52 -7.67 -5.09 -1.95
CA THR A 52 -7.77 -6.11 -3.02
C THR A 52 -8.34 -7.43 -2.54
N GLY A 53 -8.42 -7.64 -1.21
CA GLY A 53 -8.79 -8.91 -0.57
C GLY A 53 -7.71 -9.99 -0.65
N VAL A 54 -6.51 -9.65 -1.15
CA VAL A 54 -5.41 -10.59 -1.36
C VAL A 54 -4.34 -10.41 -0.29
N SER A 55 -3.81 -11.52 0.23
CA SER A 55 -2.73 -11.51 1.22
C SER A 55 -1.35 -11.65 0.56
N CYS A 56 -0.36 -10.94 1.10
CA CYS A 56 1.03 -11.17 0.74
C CYS A 56 1.46 -12.55 1.26
N PRO A 57 2.09 -13.39 0.43
CA PRO A 57 2.61 -14.66 0.93
C PRO A 57 3.67 -14.44 2.03
N VAL A 58 3.71 -15.33 3.02
CA VAL A 58 4.66 -15.24 4.15
C VAL A 58 5.97 -15.93 3.78
N GLY A 59 7.11 -15.45 4.32
CA GLY A 59 8.43 -16.11 4.16
C GLY A 59 9.19 -15.81 2.87
N ILE A 60 8.69 -14.87 2.07
CA ILE A 60 9.26 -14.45 0.77
C ILE A 60 9.91 -13.06 0.79
N ALA A 61 9.70 -12.27 1.86
CA ALA A 61 10.44 -11.04 2.07
C ALA A 61 11.86 -11.41 2.52
N LYS A 62 12.86 -11.15 1.68
CA LYS A 62 14.25 -11.21 2.12
C LYS A 62 14.48 -10.05 3.09
N SER A 63 15.07 -10.34 4.25
CA SER A 63 15.68 -9.33 5.11
C SER A 63 16.94 -8.87 4.41
N ASP A 64 16.87 -7.73 3.73
CA ASP A 64 18.06 -7.09 3.18
C ASP A 64 18.94 -6.65 4.37
N THR A 65 20.17 -7.17 4.40
CA THR A 65 21.25 -6.80 5.34
C THR A 65 22.09 -5.70 4.72
#